data_AF-A0A3N6A7W3-F1
#
_entry.id   AF-A0A3N6A7W3-F1
#
_cell.length_a   1.000
_cell.length_b   1.000
_cell.length_c   1.000
_cell.angle_alpha   90.00
_cell.angle_beta   90.00
_cell.angle_gamma   90.00
#
_symmetry.space_group_name_H-M   'P 1'
#
loop_
_entity.id
_entity.type
_entity.pdbx_description
1 polymer ?
#
loop_
_entity_poly.entity_id
_entity_poly.type
_entity_poly.pdbx_seq_one_letter_code
_entity_poly.pdbx_strand_id
1 'polypeptide(L)'
;MAGGPPRPSAPTAQHALRQARHAAKNIEAVLTGHQKKPFRFSTSGQLASIGHRRGVANILGMTFSGFVAWFLWRSVYLLKLPRLAKKTRVALSWVLEMIFSKDPEQMLILRDVELISRIATSLRRDVVD
;
A
#
# COMPACT_ATOMS: atom_id res chain seq x y z
N MET A 1 24.68 -32.92 1.09
CA MET A 1 24.43 -31.83 2.05
C MET A 1 24.58 -30.51 1.32
N ALA A 2 23.49 -29.77 1.06
CA ALA A 2 23.49 -28.60 0.18
C ALA A 2 24.07 -27.35 0.89
N GLY A 3 25.39 -27.19 0.86
CA GLY A 3 26.13 -26.04 1.36
C GLY A 3 26.24 -24.89 0.36
N GLY A 4 25.10 -24.40 -0.14
CA GLY A 4 25.06 -23.19 -0.97
C GLY A 4 25.13 -21.92 -0.10
N PRO A 5 25.64 -20.80 -0.63
CA PRO A 5 25.64 -19.53 0.09
C PRO A 5 24.22 -19.12 0.51
N PRO A 6 24.06 -18.44 1.67
CA PRO A 6 22.75 -18.01 2.14
C PRO A 6 22.07 -17.13 1.09
N ARG A 7 20.88 -17.55 0.64
CA ARG A 7 20.13 -16.80 -0.37
C ARG A 7 19.66 -15.46 0.20
N PRO A 8 19.85 -14.34 -0.52
CA PRO A 8 19.33 -13.05 -0.07
C PRO A 8 17.80 -13.11 0.03
N SER A 9 17.26 -12.45 1.06
CA SER A 9 15.82 -12.34 1.26
C SER A 9 15.21 -11.40 0.22
N ALA A 10 13.93 -11.61 -0.12
CA ALA A 10 13.24 -10.74 -1.08
C ALA A 10 13.19 -9.29 -0.59
N PRO A 11 13.38 -8.28 -1.47
CA PRO A 11 13.46 -6.87 -1.11
C PRO A 11 12.06 -6.28 -0.88
N THR A 12 11.32 -6.83 0.09
CA THR A 12 9.98 -6.34 0.45
C THR A 12 9.99 -5.64 1.81
N ALA A 13 9.14 -4.63 1.96
CA ALA A 13 8.99 -3.91 3.24
C ALA A 13 8.67 -4.88 4.41
N GLN A 14 7.94 -5.97 4.13
CA GLN A 14 7.65 -7.00 5.14
C GLN A 14 8.90 -7.75 5.61
N HIS A 15 9.82 -8.08 4.69
CA HIS A 15 11.10 -8.69 5.06
C HIS A 15 11.95 -7.71 5.86
N ALA A 16 12.09 -6.47 5.38
CA ALA A 16 12.87 -5.43 6.07
C ALA A 16 12.39 -5.21 7.51
N LEU A 17 11.07 -5.06 7.71
CA LEU A 17 10.49 -4.85 9.05
C LEU A 17 10.72 -6.05 9.98
N ARG A 18 10.60 -7.29 9.47
CA ARG A 18 10.84 -8.49 10.28
C ARG A 18 12.34 -8.70 10.57
N GLN A 19 13.20 -8.43 9.60
CA GLN A 19 14.65 -8.48 9.78
C GLN A 19 15.12 -7.45 10.80
N ALA A 20 14.61 -6.22 10.75
CA ALA A 20 14.93 -5.17 11.74
C ALA A 20 14.60 -5.61 13.16
N ARG A 21 13.38 -6.16 13.39
CA ARG A 21 12.98 -6.68 14.70
C ARG A 21 13.82 -7.87 15.15
N HIS A 22 14.18 -8.76 14.23
CA HIS A 22 15.01 -9.92 14.51
C HIS A 22 16.46 -9.52 14.86
N ALA A 23 17.01 -8.55 14.13
CA ALA A 23 18.32 -7.98 14.40
C ALA A 23 18.37 -7.32 15.79
N ALA A 24 17.36 -6.51 16.14
CA ALA A 24 17.26 -5.90 17.46
C ALA A 24 17.27 -6.94 18.59
N LYS A 25 16.49 -8.02 18.46
CA LYS A 25 16.46 -9.12 19.45
C LYS A 25 17.80 -9.87 19.54
N ASN A 26 18.48 -10.07 18.42
CA ASN A 26 19.79 -10.72 18.42
C ASN A 26 20.87 -9.84 19.06
N ILE A 27 20.80 -8.51 18.88
CA ILE A 27 21.69 -7.56 19.55
C ILE A 27 21.45 -7.62 21.07
N GLU A 28 20.20 -7.58 21.52
CA GLU A 28 19.83 -7.73 22.93
C GLU A 28 20.30 -9.08 23.51
N ALA A 29 20.14 -10.17 22.76
CA ALA A 29 20.62 -11.49 23.17
C ALA A 29 22.14 -11.51 23.38
N VAL A 30 22.91 -10.90 22.47
CA VAL A 30 24.37 -10.80 22.61
C VAL A 30 24.76 -9.99 23.85
N LEU A 31 24.09 -8.88 24.12
CA LEU A 31 24.36 -8.04 25.29
C LEU A 31 24.04 -8.74 26.62
N THR A 32 23.09 -9.69 26.60
CA THR A 32 22.65 -10.44 27.78
C THR A 32 23.29 -11.83 27.89
N GLY A 33 24.28 -12.15 27.05
CA GLY A 33 24.98 -13.44 27.07
C GLY A 33 24.19 -14.62 26.47
N HIS A 34 23.06 -14.36 25.82
CA HIS A 34 22.27 -15.37 25.13
C HIS A 34 22.76 -15.63 23.70
N GLN A 35 22.45 -16.80 23.15
CA GLN A 35 22.79 -17.15 21.77
C GLN A 35 21.87 -16.46 20.74
N LYS A 36 22.47 -16.04 19.63
CA LYS A 36 21.77 -15.48 18.46
C LYS A 36 20.89 -16.53 17.79
N LYS A 37 19.70 -16.13 17.33
CA LYS A 37 18.79 -17.01 16.57
C LYS A 37 18.92 -16.75 15.06
N PRO A 38 18.87 -17.78 14.20
CA PRO A 38 18.83 -17.58 12.76
C PRO A 38 17.50 -16.95 12.33
N PHE A 39 17.55 -16.03 11.38
CA PHE A 39 16.33 -15.43 10.82
C PHE A 39 15.62 -16.43 9.91
N ARG A 40 14.34 -16.71 10.17
CA ARG A 40 13.47 -17.50 9.31
C ARG A 40 12.23 -16.69 8.98
N PHE A 41 11.95 -16.51 7.69
CA PHE A 41 10.77 -15.78 7.22
C PHE A 41 9.70 -16.78 6.76
N SER A 42 8.51 -16.68 7.36
CA SER A 42 7.30 -17.32 6.85
C SER A 42 6.35 -16.26 6.30
N THR A 43 6.02 -16.35 5.01
CA THR A 43 5.06 -15.47 4.34
C THR A 43 3.66 -15.81 4.86
N SER A 44 3.07 -14.93 5.68
CA SER A 44 1.69 -15.11 6.16
C SER A 44 0.63 -14.82 5.08
N GLY A 45 1.05 -14.27 3.94
CA GLY A 45 0.20 -13.94 2.80
C GLY A 45 0.72 -12.73 2.02
N GLN A 46 0.20 -12.53 0.81
CA GLN A 46 0.45 -11.37 -0.06
C GLN A 46 -0.87 -10.94 -0.69
N LEU A 47 -1.13 -9.63 -0.76
CA LEU A 47 -2.33 -9.09 -1.37
C LEU A 47 -1.96 -7.96 -2.33
N ALA A 48 -2.58 -7.95 -3.50
CA ALA A 48 -2.41 -6.91 -4.51
C ALA A 48 -3.77 -6.55 -5.13
N SER A 49 -4.04 -5.25 -5.31
CA SER A 49 -5.17 -4.78 -6.11
C SER A 49 -4.68 -4.43 -7.52
N ILE A 50 -5.46 -4.81 -8.54
CA ILE A 50 -5.11 -4.63 -9.96
C ILE A 50 -6.05 -3.58 -10.62
N GLY A 51 -6.82 -2.84 -9.82
CA GLY A 51 -7.81 -1.86 -10.31
C GLY A 51 -9.16 -2.49 -10.69
N HIS A 52 -10.12 -1.67 -11.15
CA HIS A 52 -11.47 -2.09 -11.56
C HIS A 52 -12.21 -3.00 -10.54
N ARG A 53 -12.04 -2.74 -9.23
CA ARG A 53 -12.58 -3.57 -8.15
C ARG A 53 -12.11 -5.04 -8.21
N ARG A 54 -10.90 -5.30 -8.73
CA ARG A 54 -10.27 -6.62 -8.78
C ARG A 54 -8.93 -6.63 -8.04
N GLY A 55 -8.59 -7.80 -7.53
CA GLY A 55 -7.32 -8.05 -6.87
C GLY A 55 -6.97 -9.54 -6.85
N VAL A 56 -5.81 -9.83 -6.26
CA VAL A 56 -5.33 -11.18 -5.97
C VAL A 56 -4.83 -11.17 -4.53
N ALA A 57 -5.23 -12.17 -3.76
CA ALA A 57 -4.84 -12.31 -2.36
C ALA A 57 -4.45 -13.76 -2.10
N ASN A 58 -3.25 -13.99 -1.57
CA ASN A 58 -2.85 -15.23 -0.95
C ASN A 58 -2.80 -14.99 0.56
N ILE A 59 -3.60 -15.69 1.34
CA ILE A 59 -3.66 -15.55 2.80
C ILE A 59 -3.60 -16.95 3.39
N LEU A 60 -2.57 -17.23 4.21
CA LEU A 60 -2.42 -18.52 4.90
C LEU A 60 -2.54 -19.75 3.98
N GLY A 61 -2.10 -19.64 2.73
CA GLY A 61 -2.17 -20.73 1.74
C GLY A 61 -3.46 -20.76 0.91
N MET A 62 -4.47 -19.97 1.25
CA MET A 62 -5.68 -19.81 0.44
C MET A 62 -5.48 -18.68 -0.58
N THR A 63 -5.84 -18.92 -1.84
CA THR A 63 -5.75 -17.92 -2.91
C THR A 63 -7.15 -17.44 -3.29
N PHE A 64 -7.32 -16.12 -3.33
CA PHE A 64 -8.54 -15.43 -3.71
C PHE A 64 -8.25 -14.53 -4.91
N SER A 65 -9.24 -14.34 -5.77
CA SER A 65 -9.16 -13.47 -6.95
C SER A 65 -10.43 -12.62 -7.12
N GLY A 66 -10.35 -11.62 -8.00
CA GLY A 66 -11.51 -10.81 -8.40
C GLY A 66 -11.98 -9.85 -7.29
N PHE A 67 -13.30 -9.70 -7.18
CA PHE A 67 -13.92 -8.77 -6.24
C PHE A 67 -13.67 -9.13 -4.78
N VAL A 68 -13.66 -10.43 -4.46
CA VAL A 68 -13.42 -10.91 -3.09
C VAL A 68 -12.00 -10.56 -2.63
N ALA A 69 -10.99 -10.77 -3.48
CA ALA A 69 -9.62 -10.36 -3.17
C ALA A 69 -9.47 -8.85 -3.01
N TRP A 70 -10.18 -8.07 -3.82
CA TRP A 70 -10.22 -6.61 -3.68
C TRP A 70 -10.85 -6.16 -2.35
N PHE A 71 -11.95 -6.79 -1.93
CA PHE A 71 -12.60 -6.52 -0.66
C PHE A 71 -11.71 -6.92 0.54
N LEU A 72 -11.04 -8.08 0.46
CA LEU A 72 -10.07 -8.51 1.47
C LEU A 72 -8.92 -7.52 1.61
N TRP A 73 -8.39 -7.02 0.50
CA TRP A 73 -7.33 -6.00 0.52
C TRP A 73 -7.78 -4.73 1.26
N ARG A 74 -8.98 -4.21 0.95
CA ARG A 74 -9.57 -3.05 1.65
C ARG A 74 -9.77 -3.32 3.14
N SER A 75 -10.26 -4.51 3.50
CA SER A 75 -10.49 -4.92 4.89
C SER A 75 -9.19 -4.96 5.71
N VAL A 76 -8.13 -5.56 5.15
CA VAL A 76 -6.80 -5.62 5.79
C VAL A 76 -6.22 -4.22 5.97
N TYR A 77 -6.37 -3.33 4.98
CA TYR A 77 -5.92 -1.95 5.08
C TYR A 77 -6.65 -1.21 6.21
N LEU A 78 -7.97 -1.38 6.30
CA LEU A 78 -8.81 -0.77 7.33
C LEU A 78 -8.41 -1.26 8.74
N LEU A 79 -8.06 -2.54 8.90
CA LEU A 79 -7.59 -3.12 10.17
C LEU A 79 -6.23 -2.58 10.62
N LYS A 80 -5.38 -2.13 9.68
CA LYS A 80 -4.08 -1.53 10.00
C LYS A 80 -4.16 -0.08 10.48
N LEU A 81 -5.32 0.58 10.38
CA LEU A 81 -5.49 1.94 10.87
C LEU A 81 -5.54 1.99 12.40
N PRO A 82 -4.74 2.84 13.07
CA PRO A 82 -4.61 2.84 14.53
C PRO A 82 -5.82 3.43 15.27
N ARG A 83 -6.63 4.29 14.62
CA ARG A 83 -7.73 5.01 15.27
C ARG A 83 -9.08 4.64 14.65
N LEU A 84 -10.03 4.24 15.49
CA LEU A 84 -11.39 3.85 15.07
C LEU A 84 -12.11 4.96 14.29
N ALA A 85 -12.00 6.22 14.71
CA ALA A 85 -12.61 7.36 14.01
C ALA A 85 -12.08 7.53 12.57
N LYS A 86 -10.78 7.26 12.33
CA LYS A 86 -10.22 7.28 10.96
C LYS A 86 -10.71 6.08 10.17
N LYS A 87 -10.78 4.91 10.82
CA LYS A 87 -11.28 3.66 10.24
C LYS A 87 -12.70 3.80 9.72
N THR A 88 -13.62 4.36 10.51
CA THR A 88 -15.03 4.55 10.14
C THR A 88 -15.21 5.59 9.04
N ARG A 89 -14.48 6.72 9.09
CA ARG A 89 -14.51 7.74 8.04
C ARG A 89 -14.08 7.16 6.69
N VAL A 90 -12.98 6.41 6.66
CA VAL A 90 -12.49 5.77 5.43
C VAL A 90 -13.46 4.70 4.93
N ALA A 91 -14.00 3.88 5.82
CA ALA A 91 -15.01 2.88 5.45
C ALA A 91 -16.27 3.52 4.87
N LEU A 92 -16.80 4.55 5.51
CA LEU A 92 -17.99 5.25 5.05
C LEU A 92 -17.74 5.94 3.71
N SER A 93 -16.59 6.59 3.55
CA SER A 93 -16.16 7.14 2.26
C SER A 93 -16.16 6.07 1.17
N TRP A 94 -15.59 4.88 1.41
CA TRP A 94 -15.60 3.80 0.43
C TRP A 94 -17.00 3.23 0.14
N VAL A 95 -17.90 3.19 1.13
CA VAL A 95 -19.30 2.78 0.93
C VAL A 95 -20.03 3.82 0.08
N LEU A 96 -19.85 5.10 0.38
CA LEU A 96 -20.40 6.20 -0.41
C LEU A 96 -19.87 6.17 -1.84
N GLU A 97 -18.56 5.95 -2.06
CA GLU A 97 -17.98 5.76 -3.41
C GLU A 97 -18.54 4.54 -4.18
N MET A 98 -19.12 3.55 -3.48
CA MET A 98 -19.75 2.40 -4.14
C MET A 98 -21.19 2.69 -4.54
N ILE A 99 -21.90 3.49 -3.74
CA ILE A 99 -23.32 3.83 -3.94
C ILE A 99 -23.47 5.03 -4.88
N PHE A 100 -22.62 6.04 -4.68
CA PHE A 100 -22.53 7.22 -5.50
C PHE A 100 -21.35 7.03 -6.46
N SER A 101 -21.64 7.03 -7.76
CA SER A 101 -20.59 7.13 -8.79
C SER A 101 -19.71 8.33 -8.46
N LYS A 102 -18.39 8.15 -8.50
CA LYS A 102 -17.49 9.29 -8.45
C LYS A 102 -17.83 10.15 -9.64
N ASP A 103 -18.43 11.31 -9.41
CA ASP A 103 -18.32 12.38 -10.39
C ASP A 103 -16.80 12.61 -10.54
N PRO A 104 -16.24 12.51 -11.75
CA PRO A 104 -14.81 12.72 -12.00
C PRO A 104 -14.49 14.22 -11.92
N GLU A 105 -14.93 14.88 -10.87
CA GLU A 105 -14.69 16.30 -10.64
C GLU A 105 -13.28 16.44 -10.07
N GLN A 106 -12.39 16.99 -10.88
CA GLN A 106 -10.99 17.34 -10.60
C GLN A 106 -9.98 16.19 -10.63
N MET A 107 -9.69 15.73 -11.84
CA MET A 107 -8.30 15.61 -12.26
C MET A 107 -7.94 16.85 -13.08
N LEU A 108 -7.39 17.89 -12.44
CA LEU A 108 -6.72 18.96 -13.17
C LEU A 108 -5.45 18.36 -13.76
N ILE A 109 -5.48 18.08 -15.05
CA ILE A 109 -4.32 17.58 -15.78
C ILE A 109 -3.41 18.80 -16.02
N LEU A 110 -2.09 18.61 -16.07
CA LEU A 110 -1.13 19.70 -16.41
C LEU A 110 -1.52 20.44 -17.71
N ARG A 111 -2.22 19.75 -18.61
CA ARG A 111 -2.79 20.29 -19.84
C ARG A 111 -3.87 21.36 -19.58
N ASP A 112 -4.69 21.18 -18.56
CA ASP A 112 -5.73 22.14 -18.18
C ASP A 112 -5.10 23.41 -17.60
N VAL A 113 -4.03 23.26 -16.81
CA VAL A 113 -3.26 24.38 -16.27
C VAL A 113 -2.60 25.17 -17.41
N GLU A 114 -2.04 24.48 -18.40
CA GLU A 114 -1.43 25.14 -19.56
C GLU A 114 -2.48 25.87 -20.41
N LEU A 115 -3.66 25.28 -20.60
CA LEU A 115 -4.75 25.86 -21.37
C LEU A 115 -5.32 27.11 -20.68
N ILE A 116 -5.50 27.06 -19.36
CA ILE A 116 -5.89 28.22 -18.54
C ILE A 116 -4.80 29.32 -18.61
N SER A 117 -3.51 28.95 -18.55
CA SER A 117 -2.41 29.91 -18.65
C SER A 117 -2.36 30.62 -20.02
N ARG A 118 -2.64 29.89 -21.11
CA ARG A 118 -2.68 30.43 -22.47
C ARG A 118 -3.85 31.40 -22.65
N ILE A 119 -5.03 31.04 -22.15
CA ILE A 119 -6.21 31.90 -22.17
C ILE A 119 -6.00 33.17 -21.32
N ALA A 120 -5.44 33.02 -20.11
CA ALA A 120 -5.12 34.17 -19.26
C ALA A 120 -4.11 35.12 -19.93
N THR A 121 -3.15 34.56 -20.69
CA THR A 121 -2.14 35.34 -21.42
C THR A 121 -2.72 36.04 -22.65
N SER A 122 -3.67 35.42 -23.36
CA SER A 122 -4.34 36.06 -24.50
C SER A 122 -5.26 37.19 -24.04
N LEU A 123 -6.08 36.96 -23.00
CA LEU A 123 -6.96 37.99 -22.45
C LEU A 123 -6.19 39.18 -21.86
N ARG A 124 -5.03 38.94 -21.25
CA ARG A 124 -4.16 40.02 -20.77
C ARG A 124 -3.58 40.86 -21.93
N ARG A 125 -3.38 40.25 -23.10
CA ARG A 125 -2.88 40.95 -24.28
C ARG A 125 -3.98 41.84 -24.87
N ASP A 126 -5.18 41.30 -25.02
CA ASP A 126 -6.34 42.00 -25.59
C ASP A 126 -6.86 43.18 -24.75
N VAL A 127 -6.46 43.28 -23.47
CA VAL A 127 -6.84 44.39 -22.55
C VAL A 127 -5.79 45.52 -22.52
N VAL A 128 -4.59 45.28 -23.05
CA VAL A 128 -3.46 46.24 -23.03
C VAL A 128 -3.28 46.96 -24.39
N ASP A 129 -3.98 46.51 -25.43
CA ASP A 129 -4.13 47.18 -26.74
C ASP A 129 -5.41 48.05 -26.77
#